data_AF-X0VF33-F1
#
_entry.id   AF-X0VF33-F1
#
_cell.length_a   1.000
_cell.length_b   1.000
_cell.length_c   1.000
_cell.angle_alpha   90.00
_cell.angle_beta   90.00
_cell.angle_gamma   90.00
#
_symmetry.space_group_name_H-M   'P 1'
#
loop_
_entity.id
_entity.type
_entity.pdbx_description
1 polymer ?
#
loop_
_entity_poly.entity_id
_entity_poly.type
_entity_poly.pdbx_seq_one_letter_code
_entity_poly.pdbx_strand_id
1 'polypeptide(L)'
;MISRSTLTGYLSSKIGLWEIDEAVFPHAVEQLKPKIVVLTNLFRDQLDRYGEIDTLAKKWQKALKKLSSKTAVILNADDPIVASLGKTLCCRVIYFGIKDKSLGSKSLSHASDADLCPYCLLPLNYQTCFVSHLGIYKCPKCGAIQPKTNIYCQKAKFQKSKIQVKTNQLSLTINSPGQYNIYNALA
;
A
#
# COMPACT_ATOMS: atom_id res chain seq x y z
N MET A 1 10.34 9.87 21.84
CA MET A 1 10.85 11.22 21.53
C MET A 1 11.44 11.90 22.76
N ILE A 2 10.70 12.02 23.87
CA ILE A 2 11.17 12.69 25.10
C ILE A 2 12.46 12.07 25.67
N SER A 3 12.63 10.75 25.59
CA SER A 3 13.87 10.07 26.03
C SER A 3 15.10 10.33 25.14
N ARG A 4 14.92 10.97 23.97
CA ARG A 4 16.00 11.31 23.03
C ARG A 4 16.07 12.82 22.74
N SER A 5 15.37 13.63 23.53
CA SER A 5 15.52 15.07 23.52
C SER A 5 16.45 15.52 24.64
N THR A 6 17.20 16.59 24.42
CA THR A 6 17.86 17.30 25.53
C THR A 6 16.81 17.88 26.48
N LEU A 7 17.23 18.31 27.67
CA LEU A 7 16.39 19.07 28.61
C LEU A 7 15.79 20.34 27.97
N THR A 8 16.39 20.86 26.90
CA THR A 8 15.89 22.01 26.12
C THR A 8 14.97 21.61 24.96
N GLY A 9 14.60 20.33 24.84
CA GLY A 9 13.70 19.82 23.79
C GLY A 9 14.38 19.55 22.45
N TYR A 10 15.71 19.60 22.37
CA TYR A 10 16.43 19.37 21.13
C TYR A 10 16.50 17.87 20.80
N LEU A 11 15.93 17.48 19.66
CA LEU A 11 16.02 16.13 19.13
C LEU A 11 17.23 16.00 18.20
N SER A 12 18.16 15.10 18.51
CA SER A 12 19.33 14.83 17.66
C SER A 12 18.98 14.08 16.36
N SER A 13 17.83 13.42 16.33
CA SER A 13 17.32 12.69 15.17
C SER A 13 16.74 13.64 14.12
N LYS A 14 17.22 13.54 12.87
CA LYS A 14 16.74 14.33 11.72
C LYS A 14 15.55 13.71 10.97
N ILE A 15 15.16 12.49 11.36
CA ILE A 15 14.09 11.71 10.72
C ILE A 15 13.13 11.23 11.81
N GLY A 16 11.83 11.42 11.57
CA GLY A 16 10.77 10.78 12.32
C GLY A 16 10.01 9.81 11.42
N LEU A 17 9.65 8.66 11.98
CA LEU A 17 8.82 7.64 11.36
C LEU A 17 7.63 7.41 12.29
N TRP A 18 6.42 7.47 11.73
CA TRP A 18 5.19 7.29 12.47
C TRP A 18 4.34 6.24 11.75
N GLU A 19 3.94 5.23 12.52
CA GLU A 19 2.81 4.39 12.18
C GLU A 19 1.55 5.12 12.66
N ILE A 20 0.56 5.26 11.78
CA ILE A 20 -0.63 6.07 12.03
C ILE A 20 -1.84 5.25 11.64
N ASP A 21 -2.79 5.17 12.56
CA ASP A 21 -4.10 4.59 12.35
C ASP A 21 -4.82 5.22 11.16
N GLU A 22 -5.56 4.40 10.41
CA GLU A 22 -6.23 4.78 9.19
C GLU A 22 -7.21 5.96 9.36
N ALA A 23 -7.95 5.99 10.48
CA ALA A 23 -8.93 7.04 10.76
C ALA A 23 -8.26 8.34 11.20
N VAL A 24 -7.08 8.25 11.81
CA VAL A 24 -6.28 9.39 12.29
C VAL A 24 -5.44 10.02 11.18
N PHE A 25 -5.10 9.26 10.13
CA PHE A 25 -4.26 9.69 9.02
C PHE A 25 -4.59 11.10 8.47
N PRO A 26 -5.86 11.46 8.15
CA PRO A 26 -6.18 12.79 7.62
C PRO A 26 -5.75 13.94 8.53
N HIS A 27 -5.90 13.77 9.84
CA HIS A 27 -5.52 14.78 10.81
C HIS A 27 -3.99 14.84 10.99
N ALA A 28 -3.36 13.67 11.02
CA ALA A 28 -1.92 13.60 11.20
C ALA A 28 -1.14 14.24 10.04
N VAL A 29 -1.56 14.03 8.78
CA VAL A 29 -0.84 14.64 7.65
C VAL A 29 -0.97 16.17 7.61
N GLU A 30 -2.07 16.72 8.10
CA GLU A 30 -2.30 18.17 8.20
C GLU A 30 -1.36 18.81 9.22
N GLN A 31 -1.13 18.14 10.35
CA GLN A 31 -0.23 18.62 11.41
C GLN A 31 1.25 18.36 11.09
N LEU A 32 1.59 17.13 10.70
CA LEU A 32 2.97 16.69 10.53
C LEU A 32 3.61 17.22 9.24
N LYS A 33 2.82 17.55 8.22
CA LYS A 33 3.28 17.98 6.89
C LYS A 33 4.42 17.08 6.37
N PRO A 34 4.17 15.77 6.22
CA PRO A 34 5.21 14.78 6.01
C PRO A 34 5.92 14.97 4.65
N LYS A 35 7.22 14.63 4.63
CA LYS A 35 8.00 14.56 3.38
C LYS A 35 7.66 13.31 2.56
N ILE A 36 7.29 12.22 3.24
CA ILE A 36 6.95 10.93 2.63
C ILE A 36 5.70 10.39 3.34
N VAL A 37 4.75 9.90 2.56
CA VAL A 37 3.61 9.11 3.02
C VAL A 37 3.68 7.74 2.37
N VAL A 38 3.48 6.68 3.15
CA VAL A 38 3.42 5.31 2.65
C VAL A 38 2.06 4.74 3.02
N LEU A 39 1.28 4.29 2.03
CA LEU A 39 0.02 3.57 2.24
C LEU A 39 0.18 2.14 1.72
N THR A 40 0.01 1.17 2.61
CA THR A 40 0.39 -0.23 2.37
C THR A 40 -0.73 -1.05 1.76
N ASN A 41 -1.90 -1.07 2.36
CA ASN A 41 -3.08 -1.77 1.88
C ASN A 41 -4.30 -1.31 2.68
N LEU A 42 -5.49 -1.60 2.18
CA LEU A 42 -6.74 -1.31 2.86
C LEU A 42 -7.65 -2.54 2.79
N PHE A 43 -7.65 -3.32 3.88
CA PHE A 43 -8.46 -4.53 4.01
C PHE A 43 -9.80 -4.23 4.70
N ARG A 44 -10.83 -5.00 4.36
CA ARG A 44 -12.08 -5.01 5.12
C ARG A 44 -11.88 -5.87 6.36
N ASP A 45 -12.19 -5.32 7.52
CA ASP A 45 -12.29 -6.15 8.73
C ASP A 45 -13.60 -6.94 8.71
N GLN A 46 -13.61 -8.13 9.31
CA GLN A 46 -14.75 -9.06 9.31
C GLN A 46 -16.00 -8.52 10.03
N LEU A 47 -15.84 -7.44 10.81
CA LEU A 47 -16.92 -6.73 11.50
C LEU A 47 -17.53 -5.59 10.67
N ASP A 48 -16.84 -5.10 9.62
CA ASP A 48 -17.26 -3.94 8.83
C ASP A 48 -18.05 -4.34 7.59
N ARG A 49 -19.35 -4.62 7.79
CA ARG A 49 -20.21 -5.17 6.73
C ARG A 49 -20.69 -4.16 5.68
N TYR A 50 -20.60 -2.83 5.88
CA TYR A 50 -21.08 -1.85 4.88
C TYR A 50 -20.36 -0.48 4.91
N GLY A 51 -19.72 -0.08 3.79
CA GLY A 51 -19.44 1.34 3.42
C GLY A 51 -18.26 2.06 4.09
N GLU A 52 -17.63 1.47 5.11
CA GLU A 52 -16.54 2.11 5.86
C GLU A 52 -15.28 2.33 5.02
N ILE A 53 -14.85 1.31 4.26
CA ILE A 53 -13.64 1.36 3.43
C ILE A 53 -13.72 2.43 2.34
N ASP A 54 -14.86 2.56 1.64
CA ASP A 54 -15.05 3.61 0.64
C ASP A 54 -15.03 4.99 1.26
N THR A 55 -15.59 5.13 2.46
CA THR A 55 -15.60 6.39 3.22
C THR A 55 -14.19 6.77 3.66
N LEU A 56 -13.43 5.79 4.14
CA LEU A 56 -12.04 5.95 4.55
C LEU A 56 -11.14 6.30 3.38
N ALA A 57 -11.25 5.60 2.24
CA ALA A 57 -10.53 5.91 1.02
C ALA A 57 -10.84 7.33 0.52
N LYS A 58 -12.09 7.79 0.61
CA LYS A 58 -12.46 9.18 0.30
C LYS A 58 -11.82 10.18 1.26
N LYS A 59 -11.76 9.87 2.56
CA LYS A 59 -11.07 10.72 3.57
C LYS A 59 -9.58 10.81 3.27
N TRP A 60 -8.93 9.68 2.99
CA TRP A 60 -7.52 9.61 2.58
C TRP A 60 -7.28 10.42 1.30
N GLN A 61 -8.12 10.26 0.27
CA GLN A 61 -7.99 11.00 -0.98
C GLN A 61 -8.03 12.52 -0.76
N LYS A 62 -8.95 13.01 0.08
CA LYS A 62 -9.04 14.43 0.43
C LYS A 62 -7.80 14.91 1.18
N ALA A 63 -7.29 14.11 2.12
CA ALA A 63 -6.08 14.44 2.87
C ALA A 63 -4.84 14.49 1.96
N LEU A 64 -4.67 13.48 1.11
CA LEU A 64 -3.56 13.40 0.15
C LEU A 64 -3.55 14.58 -0.84
N LYS A 65 -4.73 15.05 -1.28
CA LYS A 65 -4.84 16.22 -2.17
C LYS A 65 -4.39 17.54 -1.53
N LYS A 66 -4.39 17.62 -0.20
CA LYS A 66 -3.90 18.80 0.55
C LYS A 66 -2.38 18.76 0.78
N LEU A 67 -1.71 17.66 0.46
CA LEU A 67 -0.27 17.55 0.64
C LEU A 67 0.49 18.52 -0.26
N SER A 68 1.67 18.92 0.20
CA SER A 68 2.60 19.72 -0.60
C SER A 68 2.99 18.95 -1.87
N SER A 69 3.18 19.67 -2.97
CA SER A 69 3.78 19.10 -4.20
C SER A 69 5.17 18.51 -3.98
N LYS A 70 5.87 18.92 -2.90
CA LYS A 70 7.18 18.40 -2.49
C LYS A 70 7.10 17.07 -1.73
N THR A 71 5.92 16.66 -1.26
CA THR A 71 5.73 15.37 -0.58
C THR A 71 5.81 14.23 -1.60
N ALA A 72 6.41 13.11 -1.22
CA ALA A 72 6.33 11.86 -1.99
C ALA A 72 5.26 10.96 -1.38
N VAL A 73 4.43 10.34 -2.22
CA VAL A 73 3.41 9.38 -1.80
C VAL A 73 3.72 8.02 -2.40
N ILE A 74 3.94 7.04 -1.53
CA ILE A 74 4.27 5.66 -1.87
C ILE A 74 3.01 4.82 -1.65
N LEU A 75 2.57 4.13 -2.71
CA LEU A 75 1.30 3.40 -2.74
C LEU A 75 1.54 1.96 -3.21
N ASN A 76 0.79 1.02 -2.64
CA ASN A 76 0.75 -0.33 -3.17
C ASN A 76 -0.06 -0.38 -4.47
N ALA A 77 0.57 -0.75 -5.58
CA ALA A 77 -0.08 -0.93 -6.86
C ALA A 77 -1.04 -2.12 -6.87
N ASP A 78 -0.77 -3.12 -6.04
CA ASP A 78 -1.50 -4.38 -6.06
C ASP A 78 -2.84 -4.26 -5.32
N ASP A 79 -3.05 -3.23 -4.49
CA ASP A 79 -4.34 -2.90 -3.88
C ASP A 79 -5.10 -1.89 -4.77
N PRO A 80 -6.24 -2.25 -5.41
CA PRO A 80 -6.94 -1.35 -6.31
C PRO A 80 -7.38 -0.03 -5.69
N ILE A 81 -7.82 -0.05 -4.41
CA ILE A 81 -8.32 1.14 -3.73
C ILE A 81 -7.16 2.07 -3.43
N VAL A 82 -6.10 1.55 -2.80
CA VAL A 82 -4.90 2.35 -2.47
C VAL A 82 -4.24 2.89 -3.74
N ALA A 83 -4.09 2.04 -4.77
CA ALA A 83 -3.53 2.44 -6.05
C ALA A 83 -4.32 3.58 -6.71
N SER A 84 -5.65 3.58 -6.57
CA SER A 84 -6.51 4.60 -7.18
C SER A 84 -6.26 6.00 -6.63
N LEU A 85 -5.78 6.11 -5.38
CA LEU A 85 -5.58 7.38 -4.68
C LEU A 85 -4.52 8.25 -5.37
N GLY A 86 -3.53 7.63 -5.99
CA GLY A 86 -2.40 8.31 -6.64
C GLY A 86 -2.76 8.97 -7.97
N LYS A 87 -3.86 8.56 -8.63
CA LYS A 87 -4.21 9.04 -9.98
C LYS A 87 -4.48 10.55 -10.05
N THR A 88 -4.94 11.15 -8.94
CA THR A 88 -5.35 12.56 -8.90
C THR A 88 -4.43 13.46 -8.07
N LEU A 89 -3.24 12.96 -7.68
CA LEU A 89 -2.30 13.72 -6.87
C LEU A 89 -1.36 14.54 -7.75
N CYS A 90 -1.09 15.78 -7.31
CA CYS A 90 -0.13 16.68 -7.97
C CYS A 90 1.32 16.46 -7.49
N CYS A 91 1.51 15.62 -6.47
CA CYS A 91 2.80 15.33 -5.87
C CYS A 91 3.44 14.08 -6.49
N ARG A 92 4.69 13.78 -6.13
CA ARG A 92 5.40 12.61 -6.67
C ARG A 92 4.76 11.32 -6.14
N VAL A 93 4.22 10.50 -7.02
CA VAL A 93 3.68 9.17 -6.67
C VAL A 93 4.64 8.06 -7.06
N ILE A 94 4.87 7.12 -6.15
CA ILE A 94 5.72 5.95 -6.34
C ILE A 94 4.88 4.72 -6.02
N TYR A 95 4.89 3.73 -6.91
CA TYR A 95 4.15 2.51 -6.72
C TYR A 95 5.06 1.33 -6.39
N PHE A 96 4.67 0.52 -5.43
CA PHE A 96 5.31 -0.77 -5.14
C PHE A 96 4.37 -1.96 -5.36
N GLY A 97 4.92 -3.16 -5.56
CA GLY A 97 4.11 -4.38 -5.73
C GLY A 97 4.91 -5.62 -6.11
N ILE A 98 4.23 -6.72 -6.40
CA ILE A 98 4.85 -8.01 -6.71
C ILE A 98 4.72 -8.31 -8.21
N LYS A 99 5.83 -8.70 -8.85
CA LYS A 99 5.83 -9.19 -10.24
C LYS A 99 6.07 -10.70 -10.36
N ASP A 100 6.47 -11.36 -9.27
CA ASP A 100 6.68 -12.80 -9.26
C ASP A 100 5.34 -13.55 -9.29
N LYS A 101 4.83 -13.81 -10.49
CA LYS A 101 3.52 -14.46 -10.70
C LYS A 101 3.44 -15.87 -10.10
N SER A 102 4.57 -16.53 -9.83
CA SER A 102 4.54 -17.85 -9.17
C SER A 102 4.13 -17.79 -7.70
N LEU A 103 3.98 -16.59 -7.13
CA LEU A 103 3.53 -16.39 -5.76
C LEU A 103 2.01 -16.30 -5.65
N GLY A 104 1.27 -16.25 -6.76
CA GLY A 104 -0.18 -16.05 -6.73
C GLY A 104 -0.95 -17.08 -7.56
N SER A 105 -2.27 -17.04 -7.41
CA SER A 105 -3.24 -17.83 -8.16
C SER A 105 -3.99 -16.97 -9.17
N LYS A 106 -4.58 -17.60 -10.19
CA LYS A 106 -5.49 -16.90 -11.12
C LYS A 106 -6.86 -16.61 -10.50
N SER A 107 -7.27 -17.42 -9.53
CA SER A 107 -8.52 -17.23 -8.80
C SER A 107 -8.25 -16.50 -7.49
N LEU A 108 -9.10 -15.52 -7.24
CA LEU A 108 -9.36 -15.01 -5.90
C LEU A 108 -9.80 -16.15 -4.99
N SER A 109 -9.35 -16.17 -3.73
CA SER A 109 -9.91 -17.10 -2.74
C SER A 109 -11.40 -16.79 -2.56
N HIS A 110 -12.26 -17.79 -2.38
CA HIS A 110 -13.72 -17.62 -2.18
C HIS A 110 -14.14 -16.67 -1.04
N ALA A 111 -13.19 -16.15 -0.26
CA ALA A 111 -13.35 -15.20 0.84
C ALA A 111 -12.79 -13.78 0.55
N SER A 112 -12.50 -13.43 -0.71
CA SER A 112 -12.03 -12.07 -1.06
C SER A 112 -13.21 -11.15 -1.38
N ASP A 113 -13.59 -10.32 -0.42
CA ASP A 113 -14.73 -9.41 -0.58
C ASP A 113 -14.41 -8.11 -1.36
N ALA A 114 -13.26 -8.02 -2.04
CA ALA A 114 -12.77 -6.78 -2.67
C ALA A 114 -12.37 -6.98 -4.14
N ASP A 115 -13.39 -7.23 -4.95
CA ASP A 115 -13.21 -7.51 -6.38
C ASP A 115 -13.62 -6.31 -7.24
N LEU A 116 -14.13 -5.22 -6.67
CA LEU A 116 -14.72 -4.14 -7.43
C LEU A 116 -13.70 -3.08 -7.85
N CYS A 117 -13.85 -2.60 -9.07
CA CYS A 117 -13.08 -1.49 -9.60
C CYS A 117 -13.42 -0.20 -8.84
N PRO A 118 -12.42 0.55 -8.33
CA PRO A 118 -12.66 1.78 -7.57
C PRO A 118 -13.26 2.92 -8.41
N TYR A 119 -13.34 2.75 -9.74
CA TYR A 119 -13.83 3.77 -10.66
C TYR A 119 -15.24 3.51 -11.16
N CYS A 120 -15.62 2.25 -11.39
CA CYS A 120 -16.92 1.89 -11.95
C CYS A 120 -17.71 0.88 -11.12
N LEU A 121 -17.15 0.43 -9.99
CA LEU A 121 -17.77 -0.50 -9.04
C LEU A 121 -18.17 -1.86 -9.66
N LEU A 122 -17.58 -2.23 -10.79
CA LEU A 122 -17.74 -3.56 -11.40
C LEU A 122 -16.55 -4.47 -11.10
N PRO A 123 -16.73 -5.80 -11.12
CA PRO A 123 -15.67 -6.76 -10.86
C PRO A 123 -14.40 -6.55 -11.72
N LEU A 124 -13.25 -6.74 -11.09
CA LEU A 124 -11.92 -6.70 -11.66
C LEU A 124 -11.51 -8.10 -12.12
N ASN A 125 -10.84 -8.17 -13.27
CA ASN A 125 -10.21 -9.39 -13.72
C ASN A 125 -8.76 -9.43 -13.20
N TYR A 126 -8.45 -10.44 -12.39
CA TYR A 126 -7.09 -10.67 -11.90
C TYR A 126 -6.33 -11.59 -12.85
N GLN A 127 -5.15 -11.15 -13.28
CA GLN A 127 -4.15 -12.02 -13.88
C GLN A 127 -3.47 -12.87 -12.81
N THR A 128 -3.22 -12.28 -11.64
CA THR A 128 -2.60 -12.95 -10.49
C THR A 128 -3.08 -12.29 -9.22
N CYS A 129 -3.64 -13.09 -8.32
CA CYS A 129 -4.00 -12.72 -6.95
C CYS A 129 -2.92 -13.26 -6.02
N PHE A 130 -2.29 -12.40 -5.23
CA PHE A 130 -1.22 -12.74 -4.31
C PHE A 130 -1.75 -13.00 -2.90
N VAL A 131 -2.54 -12.08 -2.35
CA VAL A 131 -3.13 -12.18 -1.00
C VAL A 131 -4.47 -11.45 -1.01
N SER A 132 -5.59 -12.15 -0.77
CA SER A 132 -6.94 -11.55 -0.81
C SER A 132 -7.16 -10.77 -2.12
N HIS A 133 -7.46 -9.46 -2.07
CA HIS A 133 -7.61 -8.60 -3.25
C HIS A 133 -6.31 -8.02 -3.81
N LEU A 134 -5.16 -8.31 -3.19
CA LEU A 134 -3.88 -7.79 -3.67
C LEU A 134 -3.42 -8.57 -4.91
N GLY A 135 -3.26 -7.89 -6.04
CA GLY A 135 -2.86 -8.57 -7.27
C GLY A 135 -2.62 -7.70 -8.49
N ILE A 136 -2.33 -8.39 -9.60
CA ILE A 136 -2.26 -7.83 -10.95
C ILE A 136 -3.67 -7.90 -11.53
N TYR A 137 -4.33 -6.75 -11.65
CA TYR A 137 -5.72 -6.65 -12.07
C TYR A 137 -5.92 -5.74 -13.28
N LYS A 138 -7.07 -5.94 -13.95
CA LYS A 138 -7.60 -5.08 -15.00
C LYS A 138 -9.13 -5.04 -14.91
N CYS A 139 -9.72 -3.85 -14.94
CA CYS A 139 -11.15 -3.68 -15.08
C CYS A 139 -11.56 -3.91 -16.55
N PRO A 140 -12.45 -4.87 -16.85
CA PRO A 140 -12.93 -5.10 -18.21
C PRO A 140 -13.85 -3.97 -18.71
N LYS A 141 -14.51 -3.24 -17.81
CA LYS A 141 -15.44 -2.17 -18.17
C LYS A 141 -14.77 -0.84 -18.49
N CYS A 142 -14.03 -0.28 -17.53
CA CYS A 142 -13.45 1.06 -17.66
C CYS A 142 -11.98 1.04 -18.06
N GLY A 143 -11.38 -0.13 -18.24
CA GLY A 143 -9.99 -0.30 -18.66
C GLY A 143 -8.94 0.07 -17.61
N ALA A 144 -9.34 0.37 -16.36
CA ALA A 144 -8.40 0.63 -15.29
C ALA A 144 -7.50 -0.60 -15.06
N ILE A 145 -6.20 -0.37 -14.90
CA ILE A 145 -5.20 -1.42 -14.69
C ILE A 145 -4.42 -1.15 -13.41
N GLN A 146 -3.79 -2.20 -12.90
CA GLN A 146 -2.69 -2.06 -11.94
C GLN A 146 -1.65 -1.04 -12.48
N PRO A 147 -1.30 0.00 -11.71
CA PRO A 147 -0.28 0.96 -12.11
C PRO A 147 1.11 0.33 -12.28
N LYS A 148 1.97 0.97 -13.08
CA LYS A 148 3.36 0.54 -13.25
C LYS A 148 4.12 0.69 -11.93
N THR A 149 4.63 -0.41 -11.40
CA THR A 149 5.46 -0.43 -10.19
C THR A 149 6.86 0.13 -10.43
N ASN A 150 7.28 1.04 -9.56
CA ASN A 150 8.63 1.61 -9.47
C ASN A 150 9.56 0.71 -8.64
N ILE A 151 9.03 0.15 -7.55
CA ILE A 151 9.71 -0.80 -6.65
C ILE A 151 8.95 -2.11 -6.72
N TYR A 152 9.61 -3.24 -6.99
CA TYR A 152 8.88 -4.48 -7.09
C TYR A 152 9.70 -5.72 -6.75
N CYS A 153 9.01 -6.71 -6.19
CA CYS A 153 9.54 -8.05 -6.03
C CYS A 153 9.61 -8.74 -7.39
N GLN A 154 10.82 -9.06 -7.84
CA GLN A 154 11.09 -9.84 -9.05
C GLN A 154 10.95 -11.34 -8.80
N LYS A 155 11.45 -11.79 -7.65
CA LYS A 155 11.42 -13.20 -7.24
C LYS A 155 11.42 -13.31 -5.73
N ALA A 156 10.64 -14.23 -5.19
CA ALA A 156 10.77 -14.64 -3.79
C ALA A 156 10.95 -16.16 -3.65
N LYS A 157 11.72 -16.58 -2.65
CA LYS A 157 11.89 -17.98 -2.24
C LYS A 157 11.58 -18.11 -0.76
N PHE A 158 10.65 -19.00 -0.44
CA PHE A 158 10.27 -19.32 0.93
C PHE A 158 11.17 -20.45 1.47
N GLN A 159 11.74 -20.25 2.66
CA GLN A 159 12.62 -21.20 3.34
C GLN A 159 12.23 -21.27 4.81
N LYS A 160 11.48 -22.30 5.25
CA LYS A 160 11.04 -22.50 6.65
C LYS A 160 10.56 -21.21 7.35
N SER A 161 11.45 -20.50 8.06
CA SER A 161 11.17 -19.26 8.81
C SER A 161 11.59 -17.97 8.11
N LYS A 162 12.08 -18.03 6.87
CA LYS A 162 12.63 -16.89 6.14
C LYS A 162 12.10 -16.80 4.71
N ILE A 163 12.14 -15.59 4.16
CA ILE A 163 11.80 -15.31 2.76
C ILE A 163 12.98 -14.57 2.16
N GLN A 164 13.59 -15.13 1.12
CA GLN A 164 14.58 -14.42 0.30
C GLN A 164 13.84 -13.68 -0.80
N VAL A 165 13.93 -12.35 -0.81
CA VAL A 165 13.24 -11.49 -1.77
C VAL A 165 14.28 -10.76 -2.61
N LYS A 166 14.20 -10.95 -3.93
CA LYS A 166 14.93 -10.17 -4.91
C LYS A 166 14.00 -9.09 -5.47
N THR A 167 14.33 -7.83 -5.21
CA THR A 167 13.64 -6.68 -5.81
C THR A 167 14.39 -6.16 -7.01
N ASN A 168 13.83 -5.17 -7.71
CA ASN A 168 14.53 -4.43 -8.75
C ASN A 168 15.62 -3.47 -8.23
N GLN A 169 15.70 -3.24 -6.91
CA GLN A 169 16.67 -2.33 -6.28
C GLN A 169 17.76 -3.08 -5.51
N LEU A 170 17.36 -4.13 -4.78
CA LEU A 170 18.22 -4.87 -3.86
C LEU A 170 17.69 -6.27 -3.57
N SER A 171 18.53 -7.12 -2.98
CA SER A 171 18.12 -8.40 -2.40
C SER A 171 18.08 -8.32 -0.88
N LEU A 172 17.04 -8.88 -0.27
CA LEU A 172 16.87 -8.88 1.19
C LEU A 172 16.38 -10.23 1.69
N THR A 173 16.57 -10.48 2.98
CA THR A 173 16.04 -11.66 3.68
C THR A 173 15.10 -11.21 4.79
N ILE A 174 13.86 -11.65 4.73
CA ILE A 174 12.84 -11.43 5.76
C ILE A 174 12.91 -12.60 6.73
N ASN A 175 13.12 -12.34 8.03
CA ASN A 175 13.18 -13.36 9.08
C ASN A 175 11.80 -13.69 9.68
N SER A 176 10.75 -13.55 8.88
CA SER A 176 9.37 -13.84 9.27
C SER A 176 8.67 -14.57 8.12
N PRO A 177 7.92 -15.65 8.39
CA PRO A 177 7.16 -16.35 7.37
C PRO A 177 5.95 -15.53 6.90
N GLY A 178 5.32 -15.94 5.81
CA GLY A 178 4.09 -15.34 5.29
C GLY A 178 4.31 -14.38 4.12
N GLN A 179 3.56 -14.60 3.05
CA GLN A 179 3.69 -13.85 1.80
C GLN A 179 3.38 -12.36 1.94
N TYR A 180 2.48 -11.98 2.85
CA TYR A 180 2.15 -10.58 3.13
C TYR A 180 3.37 -9.77 3.58
N ASN A 181 4.37 -10.39 4.21
CA ASN A 181 5.59 -9.70 4.62
C ASN A 181 6.44 -9.23 3.44
N ILE A 182 6.24 -9.77 2.24
CA ILE A 182 6.86 -9.23 1.02
C ILE A 182 6.37 -7.81 0.77
N TYR A 183 5.08 -7.52 0.96
CA TYR A 183 4.56 -6.15 0.83
C TYR A 183 5.15 -5.21 1.88
N ASN A 184 5.23 -5.65 3.13
CA ASN A 184 5.84 -4.85 4.20
C ASN A 184 7.30 -4.52 3.93
N ALA A 185 8.06 -5.43 3.32
CA ALA A 185 9.45 -5.20 2.96
C ALA A 185 9.64 -4.34 1.68
N LEU A 186 8.60 -4.22 0.85
CA LEU A 186 8.63 -3.38 -0.35
C LEU A 186 8.24 -1.92 -0.06
N ALA A 187 7.45 -1.70 0.99
CA ALA A 187 7.03 -0.40 1.49
C ALA A 187 8.20 0.37 2.12
#